data_AF-A0AAQ4PD59-F1
#
_entry.id   AF-A0AAQ4PD59-F1
#
_cell.length_a   1.000
_cell.length_b   1.000
_cell.length_c   1.000
_cell.angle_alpha   90.00
_cell.angle_beta   90.00
_cell.angle_gamma   90.00
#
_symmetry.space_group_name_H-M   'P 1'
#
loop_
_entity.id
_entity.type
_entity.pdbx_description
1 polymer ?
#
loop_
_entity_poly.entity_id
_entity_poly.type
_entity_poly.pdbx_seq_one_letter_code
_entity_poly.pdbx_strand_id
1 'polypeptide(L)'
;MFLCCWLALGALIPLTLATDPGVKVKLTAKGLEYGRQLGMAAIQKKLKTIRVPDISGKASVSPIGTVQYSLTNGCGIANFHCSSGSRDGPFSCHVLPKDSGSFDLNVSDLTVGASIAIKSDETGRPTVNSVGCEATVGSASIHFHGGASWLYNLFKDFIDKAIRDALQNQVRGKQPHTFCLTAVLAKVDQYAEIEYSMVSSPAVTTSSIELGLKGEFYNIGKRQEPPFSAAAFDLPPQTDNMLYVGLSAFTANSAAFVYSTAGALSLYVTDDMVPRASPIRLNTRTFGAFIPQIAERFPGLMVKLLVKTSETPVVTFEPNNTTVQATGTVTAYAIQPNATLSPLFVLNLESSASARLFVNVMRVAGNVTLNKMDLTLGTSYVGEFKVTALNSVFQMVLKSVVVPQLNVQLAKGYPLPTIGKMTLVNTKLQVLKGYMLIGTDVQFNSTHGASQDSFLPWGTTL
;
A
#
# COMPACT_ATOMS: atom_id res chain seq x y z
N MET A 1 -42.96 14.56 -41.34
CA MET A 1 -41.88 13.59 -41.03
C MET A 1 -40.59 14.16 -41.58
N PHE A 2 -39.50 14.15 -40.81
CA PHE A 2 -38.15 14.70 -41.07
C PHE A 2 -37.76 15.86 -40.14
N LEU A 3 -37.70 15.56 -38.85
CA LEU A 3 -36.94 16.33 -37.87
C LEU A 3 -36.51 15.38 -36.74
N CYS A 4 -35.57 14.45 -37.03
CA CYS A 4 -35.11 13.50 -36.00
C CYS A 4 -33.68 12.97 -36.15
N CYS A 5 -32.80 13.61 -36.94
CA CYS A 5 -31.46 13.04 -37.18
C CYS A 5 -30.26 13.96 -36.87
N TRP A 6 -30.42 15.05 -36.11
CA TRP A 6 -29.33 16.01 -35.86
C TRP A 6 -29.04 16.28 -34.37
N LEU A 7 -29.29 15.32 -33.47
CA LEU A 7 -28.94 15.44 -32.04
C LEU A 7 -28.43 14.12 -31.41
N ALA A 8 -27.65 13.34 -32.14
CA ALA A 8 -27.01 12.15 -31.57
C ALA A 8 -25.58 11.99 -32.07
N LEU A 9 -24.70 12.93 -31.74
CA LEU A 9 -23.25 12.70 -31.74
C LEU A 9 -22.52 13.57 -30.72
N GLY A 10 -23.11 13.72 -29.52
CA GLY A 10 -22.35 14.07 -28.34
C GLY A 10 -21.79 12.78 -27.76
N ALA A 11 -20.70 12.28 -28.33
CA ALA A 11 -19.96 11.18 -27.73
C ALA A 11 -19.59 11.60 -26.31
N LEU A 12 -20.21 10.94 -25.32
CA LEU A 12 -19.70 10.81 -23.97
C LEU A 12 -18.34 10.13 -24.08
N ILE A 13 -17.31 10.91 -24.40
CA ILE A 13 -15.98 10.62 -23.91
C ILE A 13 -16.14 10.87 -22.41
N PRO A 14 -16.05 9.85 -21.53
CA PRO A 14 -15.73 10.16 -20.16
C PRO A 14 -14.40 10.90 -20.24
N LEU A 15 -14.41 12.22 -20.09
CA LEU A 15 -13.23 12.91 -19.61
C LEU A 15 -12.95 12.20 -18.30
N THR A 16 -12.00 11.27 -18.31
CA THR A 16 -11.28 10.88 -17.11
C THR A 16 -10.53 12.14 -16.70
N LEU A 17 -11.24 13.10 -16.10
CA LEU A 17 -10.65 14.19 -15.34
C LEU A 17 -9.76 13.47 -14.34
N ALA A 18 -8.45 13.56 -14.54
CA ALA A 18 -7.47 13.00 -13.63
C ALA A 18 -7.84 13.54 -12.25
N THR A 19 -8.34 12.66 -11.39
CA THR A 19 -8.69 13.02 -10.03
C THR A 19 -7.37 13.15 -9.30
N ASP A 20 -7.13 14.29 -8.65
CA ASP A 20 -5.91 14.49 -7.88
C ASP A 20 -5.80 13.37 -6.81
N PRO A 21 -4.63 12.76 -6.64
CA PRO A 21 -4.47 11.68 -5.67
C PRO A 21 -4.58 12.22 -4.25
N GLY A 22 -5.31 11.52 -3.38
CA GLY A 22 -5.25 11.79 -1.94
C GLY A 22 -3.96 11.27 -1.30
N VAL A 23 -3.35 10.24 -1.90
CA VAL A 23 -2.10 9.63 -1.45
C VAL A 23 -1.12 9.46 -2.59
N LYS A 24 0.12 9.90 -2.39
CA LYS A 24 1.22 9.65 -3.33
C LYS A 24 2.25 8.72 -2.71
N VAL A 25 2.69 7.72 -3.46
CA VAL A 25 3.73 6.78 -3.03
C VAL A 25 4.90 6.87 -3.99
N LYS A 26 6.10 7.15 -3.49
CA LYS A 26 7.32 7.27 -4.28
C LYS A 26 8.36 6.28 -3.82
N LEU A 27 8.75 5.37 -4.71
CA LEU A 27 9.88 4.48 -4.55
C LEU A 27 11.12 5.14 -5.16
N THR A 28 12.18 5.30 -4.37
CA THR A 28 13.41 5.98 -4.81
C THR A 28 14.41 4.99 -5.41
N ALA A 29 15.49 5.49 -6.00
CA ALA A 29 16.60 4.67 -6.48
C ALA A 29 17.14 3.71 -5.41
N LYS A 30 17.19 4.15 -4.14
CA LYS A 30 17.59 3.31 -3.00
C LYS A 30 16.61 2.13 -2.81
N GLY A 31 15.31 2.39 -2.90
CA GLY A 31 14.27 1.36 -2.81
C GLY A 31 14.25 0.42 -4.03
N LEU A 32 14.46 0.97 -5.23
CA LEU A 32 14.58 0.20 -6.47
C LEU A 32 15.79 -0.73 -6.43
N GLU A 33 16.94 -0.25 -5.94
CA GLU A 33 18.15 -1.05 -5.78
C GLU A 33 17.94 -2.17 -4.75
N TYR A 34 17.29 -1.87 -3.62
CA TYR A 34 16.94 -2.89 -2.63
C TYR A 34 16.01 -3.96 -3.22
N GLY A 35 14.98 -3.55 -3.97
CA GLY A 35 14.11 -4.46 -4.71
C GLY A 35 14.87 -5.30 -5.75
N ARG A 36 15.84 -4.71 -6.46
CA ARG A 36 16.72 -5.40 -7.41
C ARG A 36 17.53 -6.50 -6.73
N GLN A 37 18.10 -6.24 -5.55
CA GLN A 37 18.85 -7.25 -4.80
C GLN A 37 17.97 -8.43 -4.37
N LEU A 38 16.76 -8.14 -3.85
CA LEU A 38 15.79 -9.19 -3.53
C LEU A 38 15.38 -10.00 -4.76
N GLY A 39 15.12 -9.31 -5.87
CA GLY A 39 14.78 -9.92 -7.16
C GLY A 39 15.90 -10.81 -7.69
N MET A 40 17.16 -10.36 -7.64
CA MET A 40 18.33 -11.14 -8.05
C MET A 40 18.49 -12.41 -7.22
N ALA A 41 18.34 -12.33 -5.89
CA ALA A 41 18.44 -13.50 -5.04
C ALA A 41 17.34 -14.55 -5.38
N ALA A 42 16.11 -14.07 -5.62
CA ALA A 42 15.00 -14.92 -6.04
C ALA A 42 15.22 -15.54 -7.43
N ILE A 43 15.71 -14.76 -8.39
CA ILE A 43 16.06 -15.24 -9.73
C ILE A 43 17.19 -16.26 -9.65
N GLN A 44 18.27 -15.99 -8.90
CA GLN A 44 19.39 -16.93 -8.74
C GLN A 44 18.93 -18.27 -8.16
N LYS A 45 18.05 -18.25 -7.15
CA LYS A 45 17.44 -19.47 -6.59
C LYS A 45 16.63 -20.23 -7.65
N LYS A 46 15.86 -19.53 -8.49
CA LYS A 46 15.12 -20.15 -9.61
C LYS A 46 16.05 -20.69 -10.70
N LEU A 47 17.13 -19.98 -11.05
CA LEU A 47 18.11 -20.42 -12.04
C LEU A 47 18.81 -21.72 -11.61
N LYS A 48 19.12 -21.90 -10.32
CA LYS A 48 19.67 -23.16 -9.78
C LYS A 48 18.74 -24.38 -9.96
N THR A 49 17.44 -24.17 -10.18
CA THR A 49 16.49 -25.27 -10.46
C THR A 49 16.40 -25.63 -11.95
N ILE A 50 17.04 -24.86 -12.82
CA ILE A 50 17.00 -25.11 -14.26
C ILE A 50 17.89 -26.33 -14.55
N ARG A 51 17.29 -27.32 -15.22
CA ARG A 51 18.00 -28.47 -15.76
C ARG A 51 18.22 -28.23 -17.25
N VAL A 52 19.47 -28.38 -17.69
CA VAL A 52 19.80 -28.39 -19.13
C VAL A 52 18.90 -29.42 -19.82
N PRO A 53 18.14 -29.05 -20.85
CA PRO A 53 17.28 -30.01 -21.54
C PRO A 53 18.14 -31.02 -22.31
N ASP A 54 17.57 -32.17 -22.63
CA ASP A 54 18.23 -33.11 -23.52
C ASP A 54 18.34 -32.49 -24.92
N ILE A 55 19.54 -32.52 -25.50
CA ILE A 55 19.83 -31.91 -26.80
C ILE A 55 20.20 -33.00 -27.77
N SER A 56 19.48 -33.11 -28.88
CA SER A 56 19.83 -34.02 -29.97
C SER A 56 19.74 -33.30 -31.31
N GLY A 57 20.64 -33.63 -32.25
CA GLY A 57 20.67 -32.99 -33.55
C GLY A 57 21.54 -33.72 -34.55
N LYS A 58 21.62 -33.17 -35.77
CA LYS A 58 22.55 -33.62 -36.82
C LYS A 58 23.45 -32.45 -37.20
N ALA A 59 24.76 -32.69 -37.31
CA ALA A 59 25.74 -31.70 -37.72
C ALA A 59 26.63 -32.28 -38.83
N SER A 60 26.90 -31.49 -39.87
CA SER A 60 27.85 -31.86 -40.92
C SER A 60 29.22 -31.29 -40.58
N VAL A 61 30.22 -32.15 -40.44
CA VAL A 61 31.58 -31.77 -40.02
C VAL A 61 32.58 -32.37 -41.00
N SER A 62 33.38 -31.52 -41.63
CA SER A 62 34.46 -31.97 -42.50
C SER A 62 35.64 -32.49 -41.68
N PRO A 63 36.25 -33.65 -42.00
CA PRO A 63 36.00 -34.51 -43.17
C PRO A 63 35.04 -35.71 -42.92
N ILE A 64 34.38 -35.79 -41.76
CA ILE A 64 33.69 -36.99 -41.25
C ILE A 64 32.20 -37.07 -41.69
N GLY A 65 31.69 -36.04 -42.38
CA GLY A 65 30.32 -36.03 -42.89
C GLY A 65 29.28 -35.72 -41.80
N THR A 66 28.06 -36.25 -41.97
CA THR A 66 26.92 -35.92 -41.08
C THR A 66 26.89 -36.84 -39.85
N VAL A 67 26.97 -36.23 -38.67
CA VAL A 67 26.94 -36.89 -37.37
C VAL A 67 25.67 -36.50 -36.63
N GLN A 68 24.91 -37.49 -36.19
CA GLN A 68 23.81 -37.33 -35.26
C GLN A 68 24.33 -37.43 -33.84
N TYR A 69 23.91 -36.55 -32.94
CA TYR A 69 24.34 -36.53 -31.54
C TYR A 69 23.14 -36.45 -30.60
N SER A 70 23.30 -36.93 -29.37
CA SER A 70 22.34 -36.76 -28.28
C SER A 70 23.08 -36.60 -26.95
N LEU A 71 22.79 -35.50 -26.23
CA LEU A 71 23.22 -35.22 -24.86
C LEU A 71 21.99 -35.33 -23.96
N THR A 72 22.03 -36.21 -22.97
CA THR A 72 20.92 -36.43 -22.03
C THR A 72 21.36 -36.17 -20.59
N ASN A 73 20.46 -35.58 -19.79
CA ASN A 73 20.75 -35.11 -18.45
C ASN A 73 20.53 -36.22 -17.41
N GLY A 74 21.58 -36.74 -16.77
CA GLY A 74 21.45 -37.70 -15.65
C GLY A 74 22.58 -38.71 -15.47
N CYS A 75 23.34 -39.00 -16.51
CA CYS A 75 24.62 -39.72 -16.47
C CYS A 75 25.17 -39.61 -17.89
N GLY A 76 26.30 -38.92 -18.06
CA GLY A 76 26.80 -38.53 -19.37
C GLY A 76 26.97 -39.73 -20.30
N ILE A 77 26.05 -39.86 -21.24
CA ILE A 77 26.12 -40.78 -22.37
C ILE A 77 25.82 -39.93 -23.59
N ALA A 78 26.87 -39.45 -24.24
CA ALA A 78 26.77 -38.81 -25.54
C ALA A 78 26.72 -39.88 -26.62
N ASN A 79 25.53 -40.14 -27.20
CA ASN A 79 25.38 -41.11 -28.28
C ASN A 79 25.57 -40.42 -29.63
N PHE A 80 26.60 -40.81 -30.37
CA PHE A 80 26.87 -40.30 -31.72
C PHE A 80 26.58 -41.37 -32.79
N HIS A 81 25.84 -41.01 -33.84
CA HIS A 81 25.49 -41.90 -34.95
C HIS A 81 25.75 -41.19 -36.29
N CYS A 82 26.70 -41.69 -37.09
CA CYS A 82 26.91 -41.22 -38.46
C CYS A 82 25.95 -41.92 -39.42
N SER A 83 25.17 -41.16 -40.19
CA SER A 83 24.44 -41.68 -41.35
C SER A 83 25.15 -41.21 -42.62
N SER A 84 25.76 -42.14 -43.36
CA SER A 84 26.49 -41.84 -44.59
C SER A 84 25.55 -41.37 -45.70
N GLY A 85 25.68 -40.10 -46.10
CA GLY A 85 25.17 -39.58 -47.38
C GLY A 85 26.35 -39.41 -48.33
N SER A 86 26.36 -40.19 -49.40
CA SER A 86 27.39 -40.20 -50.45
C SER A 86 27.64 -38.80 -51.04
N ARG A 87 28.92 -38.39 -51.06
CA ARG A 87 29.58 -37.66 -52.18
C ARG A 87 31.10 -37.65 -51.99
N ASP A 88 31.81 -37.87 -53.11
CA ASP A 88 33.24 -38.18 -53.25
C ASP A 88 34.22 -37.33 -52.44
N GLY A 89 35.08 -38.02 -51.71
CA GLY A 89 36.30 -37.55 -51.04
C GLY A 89 37.04 -38.75 -50.41
N PRO A 90 38.38 -38.72 -50.25
CA PRO A 90 39.18 -39.92 -49.96
C PRO A 90 39.05 -40.46 -48.52
N PHE A 91 38.06 -40.03 -47.74
CA PHE A 91 37.83 -40.49 -46.37
C PHE A 91 36.51 -41.26 -46.26
N SER A 92 36.61 -42.60 -46.28
CA SER A 92 35.51 -43.49 -45.90
C SER A 92 35.27 -43.40 -44.40
N CYS A 93 34.08 -42.93 -44.00
CA CYS A 93 33.61 -43.08 -42.63
C CYS A 93 33.25 -44.54 -42.38
N HIS A 94 34.22 -45.32 -41.91
CA HIS A 94 33.91 -46.59 -41.27
C HIS A 94 32.99 -46.32 -40.08
N VAL A 95 31.88 -47.06 -40.02
CA VAL A 95 30.85 -46.99 -38.99
C VAL A 95 31.51 -46.94 -37.61
N LEU A 96 31.54 -45.76 -36.99
CA LEU A 96 32.03 -45.61 -35.63
C LEU A 96 31.12 -46.44 -34.71
N PRO A 97 31.67 -47.30 -33.83
CA PRO A 97 30.86 -47.99 -32.83
C PRO A 97 30.16 -46.95 -31.95
N LYS A 98 29.02 -47.33 -31.35
CA LYS A 98 28.34 -46.51 -30.35
C LYS A 98 29.34 -46.20 -29.24
N ASP A 99 29.80 -44.96 -29.19
CA ASP A 99 30.68 -44.45 -28.14
C ASP A 99 29.83 -43.71 -27.11
N SER A 100 30.28 -43.72 -25.86
CA SER A 100 29.62 -43.05 -24.75
C SER A 100 30.68 -42.46 -23.83
N GLY A 101 30.53 -41.17 -23.51
CA GLY A 101 31.43 -40.48 -22.58
C GLY A 101 30.66 -39.51 -21.69
N SER A 102 31.29 -39.12 -20.59
CA SER A 102 30.77 -38.08 -19.70
C SER A 102 31.28 -36.70 -20.13
N PHE A 103 30.64 -35.65 -19.63
CA PHE A 103 31.09 -34.28 -19.91
C PHE A 103 30.83 -33.37 -18.72
N ASP A 104 31.71 -32.38 -18.57
CA ASP A 104 31.50 -31.22 -17.72
C ASP A 104 31.01 -30.06 -18.57
N LEU A 105 29.95 -29.40 -18.12
CA LEU A 105 29.43 -28.19 -18.74
C LEU A 105 29.65 -27.01 -17.81
N ASN A 106 30.36 -25.99 -18.29
CA ASN A 106 30.49 -24.71 -17.64
C ASN A 106 29.83 -23.62 -18.48
N VAL A 107 28.93 -22.85 -17.89
CA VAL A 107 28.21 -21.77 -18.54
C VAL A 107 28.64 -20.45 -17.89
N SER A 108 29.13 -19.52 -18.69
CA SER A 108 29.63 -18.22 -18.25
C SER A 108 28.85 -17.08 -18.90
N ASP A 109 28.84 -15.93 -18.24
CA ASP A 109 28.27 -14.67 -18.75
C ASP A 109 26.78 -14.74 -19.12
N LEU A 110 25.95 -15.33 -18.25
CA LEU A 110 24.50 -15.25 -18.38
C LEU A 110 24.03 -13.83 -18.01
N THR A 111 23.52 -13.10 -19.01
CA THR A 111 22.86 -11.81 -18.84
C THR A 111 21.36 -11.99 -18.99
N VAL A 112 20.59 -11.47 -18.03
CA VAL A 112 19.12 -11.46 -18.08
C VAL A 112 18.65 -10.01 -17.99
N GLY A 113 17.96 -9.56 -19.03
CA GLY A 113 17.22 -8.30 -19.07
C GLY A 113 15.73 -8.57 -18.89
N ALA A 114 15.04 -7.74 -18.11
CA ALA A 114 13.58 -7.79 -18.01
C ALA A 114 13.01 -6.38 -18.02
N SER A 115 12.03 -6.16 -18.88
CA SER A 115 11.25 -4.93 -18.95
C SER A 115 9.93 -5.14 -18.22
N ILE A 116 9.66 -4.28 -17.26
CA ILE A 116 8.52 -4.37 -16.37
C ILE A 116 7.66 -3.11 -16.55
N ALA A 117 6.36 -3.31 -16.79
CA ALA A 117 5.38 -2.24 -16.83
C ALA A 117 4.49 -2.29 -15.60
N ILE A 118 4.19 -1.14 -15.02
CA ILE A 118 3.24 -1.00 -13.91
C ILE A 118 1.97 -0.39 -14.48
N LYS A 119 0.84 -1.08 -14.32
CA LYS A 119 -0.47 -0.67 -14.84
C LYS A 119 -1.55 -0.77 -13.77
N SER A 120 -2.69 -0.14 -14.01
CA SER A 120 -3.90 -0.39 -13.22
C SER A 120 -4.67 -1.55 -13.80
N ASP A 121 -5.18 -2.44 -12.95
CA ASP A 121 -6.27 -3.34 -13.34
C ASP A 121 -7.63 -2.62 -13.34
N GLU A 122 -8.67 -3.35 -13.72
CA GLU A 122 -10.07 -2.86 -13.78
C GLU A 122 -10.61 -2.39 -12.42
N THR A 123 -10.02 -2.84 -11.31
CA THR A 123 -10.40 -2.48 -9.93
C THR A 123 -9.57 -1.33 -9.36
N GLY A 124 -8.63 -0.78 -10.15
CA GLY A 124 -7.70 0.24 -9.67
C GLY A 124 -6.45 -0.32 -9.00
N ARG A 125 -6.21 -1.64 -8.99
CA ARG A 125 -5.00 -2.23 -8.38
C ARG A 125 -3.77 -1.91 -9.21
N PRO A 126 -2.69 -1.46 -8.57
CA PRO A 126 -1.36 -1.49 -9.18
C PRO A 126 -0.97 -2.95 -9.47
N THR A 127 -0.73 -3.24 -10.74
CA THR A 127 -0.27 -4.53 -11.26
C THR A 127 1.07 -4.37 -11.96
N VAL A 128 1.96 -5.32 -11.72
CA VAL A 128 3.30 -5.35 -12.30
C VAL A 128 3.37 -6.44 -13.35
N ASN A 129 3.47 -6.05 -14.61
CA ASN A 129 3.48 -6.97 -15.76
C ASN A 129 4.87 -7.03 -16.38
N SER A 130 5.35 -8.24 -16.69
CA SER A 130 6.53 -8.39 -17.57
C SER A 130 6.09 -8.13 -19.00
N VAL A 131 6.70 -7.11 -19.64
CA VAL A 131 6.43 -6.74 -21.04
C VAL A 131 7.53 -7.22 -21.98
N GLY A 132 8.69 -7.59 -21.45
CA GLY A 132 9.78 -8.18 -22.20
C GLY A 132 10.75 -8.88 -21.28
N CYS A 133 11.34 -9.98 -21.76
CA CYS A 133 12.44 -10.67 -21.09
C CYS A 133 13.45 -11.10 -22.16
N GLU A 134 14.69 -10.70 -21.93
CA GLU A 134 15.83 -11.04 -22.76
C GLU A 134 16.81 -11.86 -21.92
N ALA A 135 17.34 -12.91 -22.51
CA ALA A 135 18.37 -13.73 -21.88
C ALA A 135 19.42 -14.03 -22.94
N THR A 136 20.69 -13.82 -22.57
CA THR A 136 21.86 -14.02 -23.41
C THR A 136 22.91 -14.78 -22.63
N VAL A 137 23.48 -15.81 -23.24
CA VAL A 137 24.58 -16.61 -22.67
C VAL A 137 25.85 -16.32 -23.44
N GLY A 138 26.84 -15.73 -22.78
CA GLY A 138 28.10 -15.29 -23.41
C GLY A 138 29.06 -16.42 -23.76
N SER A 139 29.14 -17.51 -22.96
CA SER A 139 29.80 -18.75 -23.37
C SER A 139 29.31 -20.02 -22.66
N ALA A 140 29.31 -21.15 -23.37
CA ALA A 140 29.19 -22.48 -22.77
C ALA A 140 30.41 -23.34 -23.19
N SER A 141 31.23 -23.73 -22.22
CA SER A 141 32.35 -24.63 -22.46
C SER A 141 31.98 -26.04 -22.00
N ILE A 142 32.19 -27.00 -22.89
CA ILE A 142 31.97 -28.42 -22.63
C ILE A 142 33.33 -29.10 -22.65
N HIS A 143 33.60 -29.89 -21.62
CA HIS A 143 34.78 -30.73 -21.52
C HIS A 143 34.33 -32.19 -21.47
N PHE A 144 34.62 -32.94 -22.53
CA PHE A 144 34.26 -34.36 -22.59
C PHE A 144 35.35 -35.21 -21.95
N HIS A 145 34.93 -36.26 -21.24
CA HIS A 145 35.80 -37.24 -20.58
C HIS A 145 35.51 -38.64 -21.14
N GLY A 146 36.59 -39.37 -21.45
CA GLY A 146 36.51 -40.75 -21.97
C GLY A 146 36.26 -40.86 -23.49
N GLY A 147 36.44 -42.07 -24.03
CA GLY A 147 36.18 -42.40 -25.44
C GLY A 147 36.99 -41.60 -26.45
N ALA A 148 36.39 -41.33 -27.62
CA ALA A 148 36.95 -40.49 -28.68
C ALA A 148 36.84 -38.98 -28.38
N SER A 149 37.38 -38.50 -27.25
CA SER A 149 37.25 -37.08 -26.85
C SER A 149 37.79 -36.09 -27.89
N TRP A 150 38.76 -36.52 -28.70
CA TRP A 150 39.27 -35.76 -29.86
C TRP A 150 38.20 -35.50 -30.93
N LEU A 151 37.25 -36.42 -31.10
CA LEU A 151 36.15 -36.33 -32.05
C LEU A 151 35.09 -35.33 -31.57
N TYR A 152 34.82 -35.28 -30.27
CA TYR A 152 33.81 -34.38 -29.69
C TYR A 152 34.24 -32.91 -29.73
N ASN A 153 35.54 -32.63 -29.73
CA ASN A 153 36.08 -31.28 -29.93
C ASN A 153 35.70 -30.68 -31.29
N LEU A 154 35.41 -31.49 -32.31
CA LEU A 154 34.94 -31.01 -33.62
C LEU A 154 33.49 -30.48 -33.60
N PHE A 155 32.70 -30.84 -32.57
CA PHE A 155 31.30 -30.45 -32.43
C PHE A 155 31.09 -29.37 -31.38
N LYS A 156 32.17 -28.93 -30.72
CA LYS A 156 32.12 -28.01 -29.59
C LYS A 156 31.32 -26.74 -29.91
N ASP A 157 31.52 -26.15 -31.09
CA ASP A 157 30.83 -24.92 -31.49
C ASP A 157 29.32 -25.14 -31.75
N PHE A 158 28.95 -26.29 -32.32
CA PHE A 158 27.55 -26.64 -32.55
C PHE A 158 26.81 -26.92 -31.24
N ILE A 159 27.46 -27.64 -30.32
CA ILE A 159 26.88 -27.98 -29.03
C ILE A 159 26.86 -26.74 -28.12
N ASP A 160 27.89 -25.89 -28.16
CA ASP A 160 27.91 -24.57 -27.48
C ASP A 160 26.68 -23.74 -27.91
N LYS A 161 26.46 -23.58 -29.23
CA LYS A 161 25.29 -22.87 -29.74
C LYS A 161 23.98 -23.49 -29.28
N ALA A 162 23.83 -24.82 -29.40
CA ALA A 162 22.60 -25.52 -29.02
C ALA A 162 22.32 -25.39 -27.51
N ILE A 163 23.35 -25.47 -26.65
CA ILE A 163 23.23 -25.28 -25.21
C ILE A 163 22.85 -23.85 -24.87
N ARG A 164 23.49 -22.86 -25.51
CA ARG A 164 23.14 -21.44 -25.32
C ARG A 164 21.68 -21.18 -25.68
N ASP A 165 21.24 -21.62 -26.85
CA ASP A 165 19.86 -21.42 -27.33
C ASP A 165 18.86 -22.10 -26.39
N ALA A 166 19.14 -23.33 -25.96
CA ALA A 166 18.30 -24.08 -25.04
C ALA A 166 18.19 -23.42 -23.65
N LEU A 167 19.31 -22.97 -23.09
CA LEU A 167 19.33 -22.27 -21.80
C LEU A 167 18.65 -20.91 -21.88
N GLN A 168 18.90 -20.14 -22.94
CA GLN A 168 18.22 -18.85 -23.15
C GLN A 168 16.69 -19.03 -23.24
N ASN A 169 16.23 -20.04 -23.98
CA ASN A 169 14.80 -20.33 -24.10
C ASN A 169 14.18 -20.80 -22.77
N GLN A 170 14.89 -21.61 -21.98
CA GLN A 170 14.41 -22.02 -20.65
C GLN A 170 14.33 -20.84 -19.67
N VAL A 171 15.27 -19.90 -19.73
CA VAL A 171 15.23 -18.68 -18.92
C VAL A 171 14.07 -17.78 -19.34
N ARG A 172 13.87 -17.56 -20.65
CA ARG A 172 12.75 -16.77 -21.19
C ARG A 172 11.38 -17.39 -20.89
N GLY A 173 11.26 -18.72 -20.92
CA GLY A 173 10.02 -19.44 -20.64
C GLY A 173 9.59 -19.41 -19.16
N LYS A 174 10.53 -19.16 -18.24
CA LYS A 174 10.24 -18.97 -16.81
C LYS A 174 10.00 -17.48 -16.53
N GLN A 175 8.88 -16.94 -17.01
CA GLN A 175 8.51 -15.55 -16.73
C GLN A 175 8.42 -15.29 -15.21
N PRO A 176 8.90 -14.13 -14.73
CA PRO A 176 8.67 -13.71 -13.36
C PRO A 176 7.16 -13.50 -13.13
N HIS A 177 6.66 -14.00 -11.99
CA HIS A 177 5.25 -13.88 -11.62
C HIS A 177 4.85 -12.41 -11.44
N THR A 178 3.59 -12.11 -11.78
CA THR A 178 2.94 -10.80 -11.59
C THR A 178 2.96 -10.41 -10.11
N PHE A 179 3.48 -9.23 -9.78
CA PHE A 179 3.36 -8.65 -8.43
C PHE A 179 2.11 -7.80 -8.34
N CYS A 180 1.35 -7.95 -7.25
CA CYS A 180 0.15 -7.17 -6.98
C CYS A 180 0.25 -6.45 -5.63
N LEU A 181 -0.18 -5.18 -5.60
CA LEU A 181 -0.47 -4.51 -4.33
C LEU A 181 -1.76 -5.10 -3.74
N THR A 182 -1.69 -5.50 -2.46
CA THR A 182 -2.70 -6.38 -1.84
C THR A 182 -3.97 -5.65 -1.42
N ALA A 183 -3.91 -4.37 -1.07
CA ALA A 183 -5.05 -3.63 -0.54
C ALA A 183 -5.45 -2.44 -1.42
N VAL A 184 -6.46 -2.63 -2.28
CA VAL A 184 -7.24 -1.50 -2.85
C VAL A 184 -8.15 -0.91 -1.80
N LEU A 185 -8.69 -1.74 -0.93
CA LEU A 185 -9.65 -1.34 0.08
C LEU A 185 -9.19 -1.96 1.39
N ALA A 186 -8.93 -1.11 2.38
CA ALA A 186 -8.43 -1.52 3.68
C ALA A 186 -9.41 -1.13 4.77
N LYS A 187 -9.94 -2.12 5.49
CA LYS A 187 -10.83 -1.89 6.63
C LYS A 187 -10.07 -1.20 7.76
N VAL A 188 -10.64 -0.12 8.30
CA VAL A 188 -10.06 0.64 9.42
C VAL A 188 -10.69 0.17 10.72
N ASP A 189 -12.03 0.20 10.78
CA ASP A 189 -12.83 -0.25 11.93
C ASP A 189 -14.25 -0.66 11.51
N GLN A 190 -15.24 -0.50 12.40
CA GLN A 190 -16.64 -0.83 12.14
C GLN A 190 -17.39 0.20 11.29
N TYR A 191 -16.88 1.44 11.21
CA TYR A 191 -17.50 2.54 10.48
C TYR A 191 -16.81 2.77 9.13
N ALA A 192 -15.48 2.66 9.10
CA ALA A 192 -14.70 3.17 8.00
C ALA A 192 -13.77 2.13 7.35
N GLU A 193 -13.61 2.28 6.03
CA GLU A 193 -12.59 1.65 5.21
C GLU A 193 -11.91 2.72 4.34
N ILE A 194 -10.66 2.51 3.93
CA ILE A 194 -9.92 3.42 3.06
C ILE A 194 -9.61 2.76 1.72
N GLU A 195 -9.83 3.51 0.64
CA GLU A 195 -9.52 3.10 -0.73
C GLU A 195 -8.18 3.68 -1.21
N TYR A 196 -7.35 2.80 -1.77
CA TYR A 196 -6.02 3.04 -2.32
C TYR A 196 -5.93 2.60 -3.80
N SER A 197 -7.03 2.68 -4.55
CA SER A 197 -7.03 2.48 -6.00
C SER A 197 -6.16 3.55 -6.69
N MET A 198 -5.49 3.18 -7.79
CA MET A 198 -4.76 4.15 -8.59
C MET A 198 -5.74 5.07 -9.33
N VAL A 199 -5.47 6.37 -9.25
CA VAL A 199 -6.26 7.39 -9.96
C VAL A 199 -5.62 7.81 -11.28
N SER A 200 -4.36 7.42 -11.50
CA SER A 200 -3.58 7.71 -12.70
C SER A 200 -2.52 6.65 -12.95
N SER A 201 -1.93 6.66 -14.16
CA SER A 201 -0.79 5.79 -14.46
C SER A 201 0.45 6.21 -13.66
N PRO A 202 1.30 5.26 -13.23
CA PRO A 202 2.53 5.56 -12.51
C PRO A 202 3.46 6.47 -13.31
N ALA A 203 4.09 7.44 -12.63
CA ALA A 203 5.18 8.21 -13.21
C ALA A 203 6.51 7.48 -12.96
N VAL A 204 7.19 7.08 -14.03
CA VAL A 204 8.46 6.34 -13.96
C VAL A 204 9.57 7.22 -14.50
N THR A 205 10.62 7.40 -13.71
CA THR A 205 11.86 8.09 -14.11
C THR A 205 13.04 7.13 -13.99
N THR A 206 14.24 7.58 -14.37
CA THR A 206 15.48 6.79 -14.23
C THR A 206 15.85 6.48 -12.78
N SER A 207 15.31 7.24 -11.81
CA SER A 207 15.69 7.16 -10.39
C SER A 207 14.51 7.02 -9.43
N SER A 208 13.28 6.94 -9.92
CA SER A 208 12.10 6.78 -9.06
C SER A 208 10.87 6.26 -9.80
N ILE A 209 9.95 5.67 -9.03
CA ILE A 209 8.60 5.33 -9.45
C ILE A 209 7.63 6.02 -8.50
N GLU A 210 6.69 6.81 -9.02
CA GLU A 210 5.65 7.48 -8.25
C GLU A 210 4.25 6.98 -8.65
N LEU A 211 3.43 6.69 -7.65
CA LEU A 211 2.06 6.19 -7.75
C LEU A 211 1.10 7.20 -7.13
N GLY A 212 0.06 7.58 -7.87
CA GLY A 212 -1.08 8.34 -7.34
C GLY A 212 -2.22 7.40 -6.94
N LEU A 213 -2.56 7.39 -5.65
CA LEU A 213 -3.62 6.58 -5.06
C LEU A 213 -4.77 7.47 -4.57
N LYS A 214 -6.00 6.94 -4.59
CA LYS A 214 -7.21 7.69 -4.21
C LYS A 214 -7.13 8.21 -2.78
N GLY A 215 -6.83 7.35 -1.81
CA GLY A 215 -6.58 7.77 -0.43
C GLY A 215 -7.82 8.31 0.27
N GLU A 216 -8.98 7.70 0.02
CA GLU A 216 -10.28 8.21 0.44
C GLU A 216 -10.97 7.24 1.40
N PHE A 217 -11.54 7.77 2.48
CA PHE A 217 -12.32 6.97 3.42
C PHE A 217 -13.78 6.86 3.00
N TYR A 218 -14.35 5.68 3.20
CA TYR A 218 -15.76 5.37 2.98
C TYR A 218 -16.42 4.76 4.19
N ASN A 219 -17.72 5.02 4.33
CA ASN A 219 -18.56 4.36 5.32
C ASN A 219 -18.88 2.93 4.86
N ILE A 220 -18.65 1.94 5.74
CA ILE A 220 -18.93 0.53 5.46
C ILE A 220 -20.43 0.32 5.32
N GLY A 221 -20.87 -0.14 4.14
CA GLY A 221 -22.27 -0.42 3.83
C GLY A 221 -23.08 0.77 3.32
N LYS A 222 -22.57 2.00 3.43
CA LYS A 222 -23.20 3.21 2.86
C LYS A 222 -22.15 4.12 2.21
N ARG A 223 -21.56 3.64 1.12
CA ARG A 223 -20.54 4.38 0.37
C ARG A 223 -21.10 5.71 -0.14
N GLN A 224 -20.44 6.81 0.20
CA GLN A 224 -20.80 8.17 -0.18
C GLN A 224 -19.51 8.97 -0.41
N GLU A 225 -19.42 9.64 -1.55
CA GLU A 225 -18.31 10.56 -1.82
C GLU A 225 -18.45 11.83 -0.93
N PRO A 226 -17.33 12.36 -0.40
CA PRO A 226 -17.35 13.62 0.33
C PRO A 226 -17.70 14.79 -0.60
N PRO A 227 -18.28 15.89 -0.08
CA PRO A 227 -18.66 17.07 -0.86
C PRO A 227 -17.46 17.97 -1.21
N PHE A 228 -16.25 17.41 -1.28
CA PHE A 228 -14.99 18.11 -1.54
C PHE A 228 -14.02 17.16 -2.26
N SER A 229 -13.07 17.72 -3.02
CA SER A 229 -12.08 16.95 -3.80
C SER A 229 -10.67 17.09 -3.23
N ALA A 230 -9.80 16.14 -3.60
CA ALA A 230 -8.37 16.27 -3.34
C ALA A 230 -7.78 17.47 -4.10
N ALA A 231 -6.73 18.05 -3.53
CA ALA A 231 -5.92 19.07 -4.19
C ALA A 231 -4.59 18.45 -4.64
N ALA A 232 -4.14 18.81 -5.83
CA ALA A 232 -2.81 18.44 -6.31
C ALA A 232 -1.71 18.82 -5.32
N PHE A 233 -0.77 17.90 -5.09
CA PHE A 233 0.43 18.15 -4.31
C PHE A 233 1.59 17.34 -4.86
N ASP A 234 2.81 17.83 -4.67
CA ASP A 234 4.03 17.17 -5.12
C ASP A 234 4.92 16.79 -3.95
N LEU A 235 5.50 15.60 -4.06
CA LEU A 235 6.47 15.10 -3.09
C LEU A 235 7.81 15.82 -3.29
N PRO A 236 8.55 16.12 -2.20
CA PRO A 236 9.84 16.77 -2.34
C PRO A 236 10.83 15.86 -3.09
N PRO A 237 11.91 16.43 -3.66
CA PRO A 237 12.92 15.68 -4.41
C PRO A 237 13.83 14.80 -3.53
N GLN A 238 13.49 14.59 -2.26
CA GLN A 238 14.28 13.80 -1.31
C GLN A 238 14.44 12.34 -1.77
N THR A 239 15.61 11.77 -1.48
CA THR A 239 16.00 10.41 -1.90
C THR A 239 16.67 9.58 -0.79
N ASP A 240 16.72 10.10 0.44
CA ASP A 240 17.46 9.49 1.56
C ASP A 240 16.89 8.13 2.01
N ASN A 241 15.58 7.98 1.88
CA ASN A 241 14.83 6.79 2.23
C ASN A 241 14.40 5.99 0.99
N MET A 242 14.15 4.68 1.16
CA MET A 242 13.68 3.82 0.08
C MET A 242 12.29 4.19 -0.43
N LEU A 243 11.39 4.55 0.49
CA LEU A 243 9.97 4.79 0.22
C LEU A 243 9.53 6.10 0.85
N TYR A 244 8.76 6.88 0.09
CA TYR A 244 8.05 8.05 0.58
C TYR A 244 6.55 7.89 0.37
N VAL A 245 5.75 8.23 1.38
CA VAL A 245 4.29 8.23 1.33
C VAL A 245 3.79 9.62 1.72
N GLY A 246 3.19 10.33 0.79
CA GLY A 246 2.49 11.59 1.03
C GLY A 246 1.00 11.35 1.24
N LEU A 247 0.46 11.88 2.33
CA LEU A 247 -0.94 11.73 2.72
C LEU A 247 -1.57 13.12 2.85
N SER A 248 -2.48 13.44 1.93
CA SER A 248 -3.08 14.77 1.84
C SER A 248 -4.05 15.08 2.98
N ALA A 249 -4.34 16.37 3.15
CA ALA A 249 -5.43 16.83 4.01
C ALA A 249 -6.78 16.23 3.57
N PHE A 250 -6.98 15.98 2.28
CA PHE A 250 -8.18 15.31 1.77
C PHE A 250 -8.38 13.92 2.39
N THR A 251 -7.31 13.13 2.53
CA THR A 251 -7.38 11.81 3.19
C THR A 251 -7.85 11.92 4.64
N ALA A 252 -7.34 12.90 5.41
CA ALA A 252 -7.79 13.11 6.79
C ALA A 252 -9.22 13.67 6.87
N ASN A 253 -9.60 14.58 5.98
CA ASN A 253 -10.93 15.19 5.94
C ASN A 253 -12.02 14.21 5.47
N SER A 254 -11.71 13.30 4.54
CA SER A 254 -12.64 12.23 4.16
C SER A 254 -12.92 11.28 5.34
N ALA A 255 -11.90 10.98 6.16
CA ALA A 255 -12.12 10.23 7.40
C ALA A 255 -13.07 10.98 8.36
N ALA A 256 -12.80 12.28 8.59
CA ALA A 256 -13.65 13.11 9.45
C ALA A 256 -15.11 13.14 8.95
N PHE A 257 -15.31 13.22 7.64
CA PHE A 257 -16.63 13.15 7.01
C PHE A 257 -17.34 11.81 7.27
N VAL A 258 -16.64 10.68 7.11
CA VAL A 258 -17.21 9.34 7.37
C VAL A 258 -17.63 9.19 8.84
N TYR A 259 -16.77 9.55 9.79
CA TYR A 259 -17.11 9.41 11.21
C TYR A 259 -18.21 10.38 11.65
N SER A 260 -18.26 11.58 11.07
CA SER A 260 -19.33 12.56 11.32
C SER A 260 -20.68 12.06 10.81
N THR A 261 -20.74 11.62 9.55
CA THR A 261 -21.97 11.09 8.92
C THR A 261 -22.44 9.77 9.52
N ALA A 262 -21.53 8.96 10.05
CA ALA A 262 -21.84 7.76 10.82
C ALA A 262 -22.44 8.07 12.22
N GLY A 263 -22.41 9.33 12.66
CA GLY A 263 -22.82 9.72 14.01
C GLY A 263 -21.86 9.25 15.11
N ALA A 264 -20.64 8.82 14.75
CA ALA A 264 -19.65 8.29 15.68
C ALA A 264 -18.98 9.39 16.51
N LEU A 265 -19.02 10.64 16.04
CA LEU A 265 -18.47 11.81 16.73
C LEU A 265 -19.44 12.39 17.78
N SER A 266 -19.90 11.54 18.69
CA SER A 266 -20.84 11.86 19.76
C SER A 266 -20.47 11.11 21.04
N LEU A 267 -20.46 11.81 22.17
CA LEU A 267 -20.09 11.25 23.47
C LEU A 267 -21.01 11.78 24.57
N TYR A 268 -21.58 10.86 25.35
CA TYR A 268 -22.17 11.21 26.64
C TYR A 268 -21.07 11.25 27.71
N VAL A 269 -20.97 12.38 28.40
CA VAL A 269 -20.08 12.56 29.55
C VAL A 269 -20.92 12.53 30.83
N THR A 270 -20.53 11.64 31.74
CA THR A 270 -21.11 11.47 33.07
C THR A 270 -20.08 11.77 34.15
N ASP A 271 -20.54 12.01 35.38
CA ASP A 271 -19.68 12.44 36.51
C ASP A 271 -18.63 11.39 36.90
N ASP A 272 -18.88 10.10 36.67
CA ASP A 272 -17.93 9.00 36.91
C ASP A 272 -16.72 9.04 35.96
N MET A 273 -16.87 9.65 34.78
CA MET A 273 -15.77 9.85 33.83
C MET A 273 -14.84 11.00 34.24
N VAL A 274 -15.30 11.88 35.14
CA VAL A 274 -14.51 13.01 35.63
C VAL A 274 -13.51 12.53 36.70
N PRO A 275 -12.21 12.82 36.57
CA PRO A 275 -11.21 12.42 37.55
C PRO A 275 -11.61 12.82 38.99
N ARG A 276 -11.43 11.91 39.95
CA ARG A 276 -11.82 12.15 41.36
C ARG A 276 -11.13 13.35 41.99
N ALA A 277 -9.92 13.69 41.52
CA ALA A 277 -9.17 14.86 41.99
C ALA A 277 -9.70 16.20 41.45
N SER A 278 -10.62 16.19 40.47
CA SER A 278 -11.21 17.41 39.94
C SER A 278 -12.13 18.06 40.98
N PRO A 279 -11.98 19.37 41.26
CA PRO A 279 -12.91 20.09 42.13
C PRO A 279 -14.29 20.31 41.48
N ILE A 280 -14.37 20.16 40.15
CA ILE A 280 -15.60 20.33 39.37
C ILE A 280 -16.25 18.96 39.20
N ARG A 281 -17.50 18.84 39.63
CA ARG A 281 -18.36 17.66 39.45
C ARG A 281 -19.55 17.99 38.55
N LEU A 282 -20.08 16.98 37.87
CA LEU A 282 -21.26 17.10 37.02
C LEU A 282 -22.52 16.82 37.83
N ASN A 283 -22.94 17.82 38.61
CA ASN A 283 -24.19 17.81 39.36
C ASN A 283 -24.81 19.21 39.42
N THR A 284 -26.10 19.27 39.75
CA THR A 284 -26.85 20.54 39.77
C THR A 284 -26.41 21.50 40.86
N ARG A 285 -25.73 21.03 41.91
CA ARG A 285 -25.10 21.89 42.92
C ARG A 285 -23.93 22.69 42.33
N THR A 286 -23.04 22.03 41.59
CA THR A 286 -21.90 22.70 40.92
C THR A 286 -22.37 23.64 39.83
N PHE A 287 -23.28 23.21 38.95
CA PHE A 287 -23.84 24.09 37.91
C PHE A 287 -24.70 25.21 38.52
N GLY A 288 -25.39 24.94 39.63
CA GLY A 288 -26.18 25.90 40.38
C GLY A 288 -25.39 27.09 40.94
N ALA A 289 -24.10 26.90 41.24
CA ALA A 289 -23.22 27.99 41.64
C ALA A 289 -23.00 29.04 40.52
N PHE A 290 -23.15 28.63 39.26
CA PHE A 290 -23.05 29.51 38.09
C PHE A 290 -24.41 29.94 37.53
N ILE A 291 -25.43 29.08 37.69
CA ILE A 291 -26.80 29.27 37.20
C ILE A 291 -27.77 28.92 38.35
N PRO A 292 -28.13 29.88 39.22
CA PRO A 292 -28.93 29.63 40.42
C PRO A 292 -30.24 28.89 40.15
N GLN A 293 -30.88 29.15 39.01
CA GLN A 293 -32.14 28.52 38.60
C GLN A 293 -32.03 26.99 38.47
N ILE A 294 -30.83 26.45 38.20
CA ILE A 294 -30.59 25.00 38.16
C ILE A 294 -30.68 24.40 39.56
N ALA A 295 -30.10 25.06 40.58
CA ALA A 295 -30.17 24.58 41.95
C ALA A 295 -31.59 24.64 42.51
N GLU A 296 -32.36 25.67 42.14
CA GLU A 296 -33.75 25.84 42.58
C GLU A 296 -34.69 24.82 41.96
N ARG A 297 -34.61 24.60 40.64
CA ARG A 297 -35.56 23.75 39.89
C ARG A 297 -35.18 22.27 39.89
N PHE A 298 -33.90 21.96 40.00
CA PHE A 298 -33.36 20.60 39.91
C PHE A 298 -32.42 20.27 41.08
N PRO A 299 -32.86 20.38 42.34
CA PRO A 299 -31.97 20.24 43.50
C PRO A 299 -31.41 18.81 43.63
N GLY A 300 -30.10 18.69 43.82
CA GLY A 300 -29.44 17.42 44.18
C GLY A 300 -29.30 16.37 43.06
N LEU A 301 -29.56 16.73 41.81
CA LEU A 301 -29.49 15.80 40.67
C LEU A 301 -28.09 15.76 40.04
N MET A 302 -27.78 14.63 39.40
CA MET A 302 -26.57 14.48 38.58
C MET A 302 -26.79 15.08 37.20
N VAL A 303 -25.71 15.58 36.60
CA VAL A 303 -25.72 16.17 35.25
C VAL A 303 -25.04 15.22 34.27
N LYS A 304 -25.70 15.04 33.11
CA LYS A 304 -25.15 14.33 31.96
C LYS A 304 -24.97 15.31 30.82
N LEU A 305 -23.81 15.28 30.16
CA LEU A 305 -23.52 16.13 29.02
C LEU A 305 -23.50 15.28 27.75
N LEU A 306 -24.15 15.73 26.68
CA LEU A 306 -24.00 15.17 25.34
C LEU A 306 -23.12 16.12 24.54
N VAL A 307 -21.91 15.67 24.20
CA VAL A 307 -20.98 16.41 23.33
C VAL A 307 -21.04 15.77 21.95
N LYS A 308 -21.41 16.53 20.92
CA LYS A 308 -21.59 16.01 19.57
C LYS A 308 -21.12 17.03 18.53
N THR A 309 -20.52 16.57 17.43
CA THR A 309 -20.20 17.44 16.29
C THR A 309 -21.46 17.80 15.50
N SER A 310 -21.58 19.07 15.14
CA SER A 310 -22.69 19.60 14.33
C SER A 310 -22.33 19.61 12.86
N GLU A 311 -21.06 19.83 12.55
CA GLU A 311 -20.50 19.79 11.20
C GLU A 311 -19.29 18.85 11.17
N THR A 312 -18.80 18.56 9.97
CA THR A 312 -17.61 17.73 9.79
C THR A 312 -16.37 18.48 10.27
N PRO A 313 -15.57 17.93 11.20
CA PRO A 313 -14.32 18.56 11.62
C PRO A 313 -13.35 18.72 10.44
N VAL A 314 -12.65 19.84 10.41
CA VAL A 314 -11.68 20.15 9.36
C VAL A 314 -10.26 19.95 9.88
N VAL A 315 -9.48 19.15 9.16
CA VAL A 315 -8.06 18.91 9.42
C VAL A 315 -7.23 19.72 8.43
N THR A 316 -6.29 20.50 8.95
CA THR A 316 -5.39 21.33 8.15
C THR A 316 -3.93 20.97 8.43
N PHE A 317 -3.15 20.85 7.36
CA PHE A 317 -1.71 20.63 7.43
C PHE A 317 -0.98 21.91 7.02
N GLU A 318 -0.27 22.49 7.98
CA GLU A 318 0.69 23.56 7.78
C GLU A 318 2.11 23.04 8.12
N PRO A 319 3.18 23.68 7.63
CA PRO A 319 4.53 23.23 7.91
C PRO A 319 4.78 23.01 9.41
N ASN A 320 5.08 21.77 9.79
CA ASN A 320 5.28 21.30 11.17
C ASN A 320 4.08 21.46 12.13
N ASN A 321 2.89 21.79 11.64
CA ASN A 321 1.72 22.00 12.48
C ASN A 321 0.48 21.34 11.84
N THR A 322 -0.19 20.49 12.61
CA THR A 322 -1.51 19.96 12.22
C THR A 322 -2.56 20.52 13.14
N THR A 323 -3.60 21.11 12.58
CA THR A 323 -4.73 21.65 13.34
C THR A 323 -6.01 20.90 12.98
N VAL A 324 -6.86 20.73 13.99
CA VAL A 324 -8.22 20.21 13.84
C VAL A 324 -9.16 21.28 14.36
N GLN A 325 -10.10 21.69 13.52
CA GLN A 325 -11.19 22.59 13.89
C GLN A 325 -12.49 21.79 13.93
N ALA A 326 -13.23 21.91 15.01
CA ALA A 326 -14.48 21.19 15.20
C ALA A 326 -15.55 22.12 15.75
N THR A 327 -16.71 22.11 15.09
CA THR A 327 -17.94 22.78 15.51
C THR A 327 -18.94 21.73 15.99
N GLY A 328 -19.61 22.04 17.10
CA GLY A 328 -20.45 21.07 17.78
C GLY A 328 -21.45 21.69 18.73
N THR A 329 -22.12 20.82 19.46
CA THR A 329 -23.02 21.18 20.54
C THR A 329 -22.67 20.44 21.81
N VAL A 330 -22.96 21.10 22.92
CA VAL A 330 -22.96 20.48 24.24
C VAL A 330 -24.34 20.66 24.87
N THR A 331 -25.08 19.56 24.99
CA THR A 331 -26.38 19.57 25.66
C THR A 331 -26.23 19.07 27.09
N ALA A 332 -26.66 19.89 28.05
CA ALA A 332 -26.68 19.51 29.46
C ALA A 332 -28.07 18.99 29.86
N TYR A 333 -28.10 17.85 30.54
CA TYR A 333 -29.30 17.23 31.09
C TYR A 333 -29.16 17.03 32.59
N ALA A 334 -30.23 17.28 33.34
CA ALA A 334 -30.38 16.74 34.69
C ALA A 334 -30.96 15.32 34.61
N ILE A 335 -30.34 14.39 35.33
CA ILE A 335 -30.81 13.01 35.44
C ILE A 335 -31.83 12.95 36.58
N GLN A 336 -33.10 12.74 36.23
CA GLN A 336 -34.18 12.57 37.19
C GLN A 336 -34.07 11.23 37.95
N PRO A 337 -34.72 11.07 39.12
CA PRO A 337 -34.71 9.81 39.86
C PRO A 337 -35.23 8.60 39.07
N ASN A 338 -36.10 8.85 38.08
CA ASN A 338 -36.62 7.83 37.15
C ASN A 338 -35.73 7.64 35.89
N ALA A 339 -34.49 8.11 35.92
CA ALA A 339 -33.53 8.13 34.82
C ALA A 339 -33.91 8.97 33.58
N THR A 340 -35.03 9.71 33.62
CA THR A 340 -35.40 10.63 32.52
C THR A 340 -34.40 11.78 32.44
N LEU A 341 -33.99 12.16 31.23
CA LEU A 341 -33.12 13.30 30.98
C LEU A 341 -33.93 14.57 30.77
N SER A 342 -33.91 15.47 31.75
CA SER A 342 -34.51 16.81 31.60
C SER A 342 -33.48 17.77 31.02
N PRO A 343 -33.70 18.37 29.83
CA PRO A 343 -32.75 19.30 29.24
C PRO A 343 -32.65 20.57 30.07
N LEU A 344 -31.42 21.01 30.33
CA LEU A 344 -31.12 22.25 31.06
C LEU A 344 -30.81 23.38 30.08
N PHE A 345 -29.86 23.14 29.17
CA PHE A 345 -29.46 24.08 28.14
C PHE A 345 -28.65 23.36 27.03
N VAL A 346 -28.51 24.03 25.90
CA VAL A 346 -27.69 23.64 24.75
C VAL A 346 -26.71 24.78 24.48
N LEU A 347 -25.42 24.46 24.45
CA LEU A 347 -24.36 25.38 24.04
C LEU A 347 -23.85 24.98 22.65
N ASN A 348 -23.54 25.97 21.82
CA ASN A 348 -22.73 25.75 20.63
C ASN A 348 -21.26 25.79 21.05
N LEU A 349 -20.48 24.86 20.51
CA LEU A 349 -19.06 24.70 20.79
C LEU A 349 -18.28 24.90 19.49
N GLU A 350 -17.35 25.85 19.51
CA GLU A 350 -16.29 25.96 18.51
C GLU A 350 -14.97 25.62 19.18
N SER A 351 -14.20 24.72 18.59
CA SER A 351 -12.96 24.25 19.20
C SER A 351 -11.84 24.09 18.19
N SER A 352 -10.62 24.38 18.63
CA SER A 352 -9.40 24.14 17.88
C SER A 352 -8.46 23.28 18.72
N ALA A 353 -7.88 22.26 18.09
CA ALA A 353 -6.89 21.39 18.68
C ALA A 353 -5.67 21.25 17.77
N SER A 354 -4.49 21.08 18.35
CA SER A 354 -3.28 20.69 17.63
C SER A 354 -3.15 19.18 17.66
N ALA A 355 -2.87 18.57 16.50
CA ALA A 355 -2.63 17.15 16.39
C ALA A 355 -1.14 16.85 16.25
N ARG A 356 -0.66 15.80 16.93
CA ARG A 356 0.64 15.20 16.66
C ARG A 356 0.42 13.85 15.99
N LEU A 357 0.99 13.70 14.81
CA LEU A 357 0.90 12.48 14.01
C LEU A 357 2.15 11.65 14.18
N PHE A 358 1.99 10.33 14.18
CA PHE A 358 3.08 9.38 14.28
C PHE A 358 2.74 8.09 13.53
N VAL A 359 3.78 7.36 13.16
CA VAL A 359 3.64 6.04 12.52
C VAL A 359 3.87 4.97 13.58
N ASN A 360 2.93 4.03 13.69
CA ASN A 360 3.05 2.87 14.54
C ASN A 360 2.93 1.60 13.70
N VAL A 361 4.06 0.89 13.55
CA VAL A 361 4.18 -0.29 12.67
C VAL A 361 3.83 0.07 11.22
N MET A 362 2.63 -0.27 10.76
CA MET A 362 2.11 -0.01 9.41
C MET A 362 0.85 0.87 9.47
N ARG A 363 0.67 1.64 10.55
CA ARG A 363 -0.49 2.51 10.75
C ARG A 363 -0.07 3.94 11.00
N VAL A 364 -0.84 4.87 10.46
CA VAL A 364 -0.78 6.29 10.85
C VAL A 364 -1.72 6.48 12.01
N ALA A 365 -1.19 7.00 13.10
CA ALA A 365 -1.92 7.32 14.31
C ALA A 365 -1.67 8.77 14.71
N GLY A 366 -2.45 9.25 15.67
CA GLY A 366 -2.29 10.60 16.17
C GLY A 366 -2.78 10.78 17.60
N ASN A 367 -2.45 11.93 18.15
CA ASN A 367 -3.08 12.47 19.35
C ASN A 367 -3.42 13.94 19.11
N VAL A 368 -4.43 14.44 19.82
CA VAL A 368 -4.83 15.84 19.80
C VAL A 368 -4.68 16.45 21.18
N THR A 369 -4.39 17.74 21.19
CA THR A 369 -4.34 18.59 22.38
C THR A 369 -5.20 19.83 22.12
N LEU A 370 -6.12 20.12 23.03
CA LEU A 370 -7.01 21.27 22.90
C LEU A 370 -6.21 22.59 22.98
N ASN A 371 -6.37 23.45 21.97
CA ASN A 371 -5.78 24.79 21.93
C ASN A 371 -6.75 25.82 22.49
N LYS A 372 -7.93 25.91 21.86
CA LYS A 372 -8.95 26.92 22.14
C LYS A 372 -10.34 26.28 22.12
N MET A 373 -11.23 26.86 22.90
CA MET A 373 -12.65 26.54 22.91
C MET A 373 -13.43 27.83 23.12
N ASP A 374 -14.51 27.98 22.38
CA ASP A 374 -15.46 29.06 22.51
C ASP A 374 -16.86 28.47 22.63
N LEU A 375 -17.63 29.02 23.56
CA LEU A 375 -18.98 28.57 23.87
C LEU A 375 -19.96 29.72 23.69
N THR A 376 -21.06 29.46 22.99
CA THR A 376 -22.18 30.38 22.88
C THR A 376 -23.48 29.69 23.26
N LEU A 377 -24.46 30.47 23.70
CA LEU A 377 -25.75 29.93 24.09
C LEU A 377 -26.55 29.58 22.83
N GLY A 378 -26.96 28.32 22.71
CA GLY A 378 -27.91 27.90 21.68
C GLY A 378 -29.35 27.99 22.21
N THR A 379 -29.64 27.29 23.30
CA THR A 379 -30.99 27.27 23.90
C THR A 379 -30.88 27.09 25.41
N SER A 380 -31.75 27.73 26.19
CA SER A 380 -31.82 27.53 27.65
C SER A 380 -33.24 27.19 28.08
N TYR A 381 -33.37 26.18 28.95
CA TYR A 381 -34.62 25.79 29.60
C TYR A 381 -34.67 26.23 31.07
N VAL A 382 -33.60 26.87 31.55
CA VAL A 382 -33.41 27.29 32.95
C VAL A 382 -33.33 28.81 33.09
N GLY A 383 -33.62 29.55 32.03
CA GLY A 383 -33.56 31.01 31.99
C GLY A 383 -32.22 31.54 31.49
N GLU A 384 -32.05 32.86 31.53
CA GLU A 384 -30.83 33.52 31.05
C GLU A 384 -29.65 33.32 32.02
N PHE A 385 -28.47 33.10 31.46
CA PHE A 385 -27.22 33.03 32.21
C PHE A 385 -26.04 33.43 31.33
N LYS A 386 -24.93 33.82 31.96
CA LYS A 386 -23.69 34.14 31.26
C LYS A 386 -22.92 32.86 30.95
N VAL A 387 -22.77 32.52 29.67
CA VAL A 387 -22.05 31.30 29.22
C VAL A 387 -20.61 31.27 29.70
N THR A 388 -19.96 32.43 29.78
CA THR A 388 -18.57 32.56 30.25
C THR A 388 -18.34 32.02 31.66
N ALA A 389 -19.38 31.97 32.50
CA ALA A 389 -19.31 31.38 33.83
C ALA A 389 -19.04 29.86 33.79
N LEU A 390 -19.37 29.18 32.68
CA LEU A 390 -19.18 27.74 32.51
C LEU A 390 -17.87 27.36 31.80
N ASN A 391 -17.05 28.34 31.39
CA ASN A 391 -15.83 28.07 30.61
C ASN A 391 -14.90 27.08 31.33
N SER A 392 -14.65 27.27 32.62
CA SER A 392 -13.79 26.37 33.41
C SER A 392 -14.35 24.95 33.50
N VAL A 393 -15.68 24.80 33.57
CA VAL A 393 -16.35 23.49 33.62
C VAL A 393 -16.13 22.74 32.31
N PHE A 394 -16.43 23.37 31.19
CA PHE A 394 -16.31 22.72 29.89
C PHE A 394 -14.85 22.57 29.44
N GLN A 395 -13.97 23.47 29.85
CA GLN A 395 -12.54 23.29 29.62
C GLN A 395 -12.00 22.05 30.34
N MET A 396 -12.45 21.82 31.59
CA MET A 396 -12.13 20.60 32.33
C MET A 396 -12.70 19.36 31.62
N VAL A 397 -13.97 19.39 31.21
CA VAL A 397 -14.63 18.27 30.52
C VAL A 397 -13.92 17.92 29.22
N LEU A 398 -13.62 18.92 28.38
CA LEU A 398 -12.94 18.69 27.11
C LEU A 398 -11.51 18.14 27.32
N LYS A 399 -10.72 18.75 28.20
CA LYS A 399 -9.32 18.35 28.42
C LYS A 399 -9.16 17.02 29.15
N SER A 400 -10.04 16.73 30.12
CA SER A 400 -9.88 15.60 31.04
C SER A 400 -10.72 14.39 30.67
N VAL A 401 -11.72 14.55 29.82
CA VAL A 401 -12.62 13.46 29.43
C VAL A 401 -12.67 13.28 27.92
N VAL A 402 -13.09 14.31 27.17
CA VAL A 402 -13.33 14.17 25.72
C VAL A 402 -12.03 13.93 24.94
N VAL A 403 -11.01 14.76 25.14
CA VAL A 403 -9.72 14.63 24.45
C VAL A 403 -9.02 13.29 24.75
N PRO A 404 -8.94 12.81 26.01
CA PRO A 404 -8.40 11.48 26.28
C PRO A 404 -9.14 10.34 25.58
N GLN A 405 -10.47 10.35 25.58
CA GLN A 405 -11.28 9.34 24.89
C GLN A 405 -11.05 9.37 23.37
N LEU A 406 -10.97 10.56 22.79
CA LEU A 406 -10.63 10.74 21.38
C LEU A 406 -9.21 10.22 21.07
N ASN A 407 -8.23 10.51 21.92
CA ASN A 407 -6.86 10.05 21.77
C ASN A 407 -6.72 8.52 21.83
N VAL A 408 -7.56 7.82 22.60
CA VAL A 408 -7.61 6.35 22.57
C VAL A 408 -8.01 5.82 21.20
N GLN A 409 -8.96 6.47 20.51
CA GLN A 409 -9.36 6.07 19.16
C GLN A 409 -8.30 6.45 18.12
N LEU A 410 -7.78 7.68 18.18
CA LEU A 410 -6.74 8.16 17.26
C LEU A 410 -5.43 7.37 17.36
N ALA A 411 -5.09 6.86 18.55
CA ALA A 411 -3.92 6.02 18.77
C ALA A 411 -4.02 4.65 18.08
N LYS A 412 -5.23 4.14 17.80
CA LYS A 412 -5.42 2.92 17.01
C LYS A 412 -4.91 3.11 15.59
N GLY A 413 -5.10 4.30 15.03
CA GLY A 413 -4.68 4.66 13.68
C GLY A 413 -5.37 3.89 12.55
N TYR A 414 -4.99 4.22 11.32
CA TYR A 414 -5.45 3.56 10.10
C TYR A 414 -4.27 2.97 9.31
N PRO A 415 -4.47 1.89 8.54
CA PRO A 415 -3.39 1.21 7.83
C PRO A 415 -2.84 2.03 6.66
N LEU A 416 -1.52 2.04 6.50
CA LEU A 416 -0.83 2.55 5.32
C LEU A 416 -0.98 1.57 4.14
N PRO A 417 -0.84 2.03 2.88
CA PRO A 417 -0.78 1.13 1.73
C PRO A 417 0.44 0.20 1.85
N THR A 418 0.22 -1.11 1.68
CA THR A 418 1.25 -2.13 1.92
C THR A 418 1.59 -2.94 0.67
N ILE A 419 2.87 -3.30 0.53
CA ILE A 419 3.36 -4.26 -0.48
C ILE A 419 3.77 -5.55 0.25
N GLY A 420 3.05 -6.64 0.03
CA GLY A 420 3.36 -7.93 0.67
C GLY A 420 3.50 -7.83 2.20
N LYS A 421 4.47 -8.54 2.76
CA LYS A 421 4.79 -8.53 4.20
C LYS A 421 5.98 -7.62 4.51
N MET A 422 5.85 -6.33 4.20
CA MET A 422 6.88 -5.34 4.50
C MET A 422 6.76 -4.78 5.92
N THR A 423 7.88 -4.35 6.49
CA THR A 423 7.96 -3.57 7.73
C THR A 423 8.72 -2.27 7.50
N LEU A 424 8.34 -1.21 8.21
CA LEU A 424 8.99 0.10 8.12
C LEU A 424 10.19 0.20 9.05
N VAL A 425 11.28 0.80 8.56
CA VAL A 425 12.53 1.02 9.29
C VAL A 425 13.01 2.45 9.08
N ASN A 426 13.61 3.06 10.10
CA ASN A 426 14.12 4.44 10.05
C ASN A 426 13.06 5.46 9.59
N THR A 427 11.82 5.26 10.01
CA THR A 427 10.68 6.06 9.59
C THR A 427 10.74 7.47 10.17
N LYS A 428 10.57 8.47 9.30
CA LYS A 428 10.47 9.88 9.65
C LYS A 428 9.15 10.43 9.12
N LEU A 429 8.47 11.21 9.94
CA LEU A 429 7.25 11.91 9.57
C LEU A 429 7.50 13.42 9.60
N GLN A 430 7.08 14.11 8.54
CA GLN A 430 7.11 15.55 8.43
C GLN A 430 5.74 16.06 7.99
N VAL A 431 5.26 17.14 8.60
CA VAL A 431 4.04 17.82 8.14
C VAL A 431 4.45 18.97 7.22
N LEU A 432 3.92 18.95 6.00
CA LEU A 432 4.13 19.96 4.98
C LEU A 432 2.81 20.69 4.71
N LYS A 433 2.84 21.72 3.86
CA LYS A 433 1.63 22.44 3.51
C LYS A 433 0.67 21.54 2.73
N GLY A 434 -0.50 21.29 3.27
CA GLY A 434 -1.58 20.50 2.64
C GLY A 434 -1.44 18.98 2.73
N TYR A 435 -0.33 18.44 3.22
CA TYR A 435 -0.11 16.99 3.36
C TYR A 435 0.97 16.67 4.40
N MET A 436 0.97 15.43 4.90
CA MET A 436 2.11 14.88 5.65
C MET A 436 2.93 13.93 4.78
N LEU A 437 4.24 13.91 5.01
CA LEU A 437 5.21 13.07 4.33
C LEU A 437 5.80 12.06 5.30
N ILE A 438 5.77 10.79 4.92
CA ILE A 438 6.43 9.69 5.63
C ILE A 438 7.58 9.20 4.76
N GLY A 439 8.81 9.40 5.20
CA GLY A 439 10.02 8.83 4.59
C GLY A 439 10.48 7.61 5.38
N THR A 440 10.70 6.48 4.74
CA THR A 440 11.05 5.23 5.43
C THR A 440 11.88 4.29 4.56
N ASP A 441 12.76 3.53 5.21
CA ASP A 441 13.30 2.31 4.60
C ASP A 441 12.31 1.16 4.83
N VAL A 442 12.41 0.12 4.00
CA VAL A 442 11.53 -1.06 4.08
C VAL A 442 12.35 -2.32 4.25
N GLN A 443 11.83 -3.27 5.01
CA GLN A 443 12.41 -4.60 5.18
C GLN A 443 11.35 -5.66 4.90
N PHE A 444 11.78 -6.78 4.30
CA PHE A 444 10.93 -7.94 4.08
C PHE A 444 11.51 -9.11 4.89
N ASN A 445 10.69 -9.71 5.76
CA ASN A 445 11.15 -10.78 6.64
C ASN A 445 11.47 -12.06 5.83
N SER A 446 12.73 -12.50 5.90
CA SER A 446 13.28 -13.63 5.13
C SER A 446 13.13 -15.01 5.77
N THR A 447 12.33 -15.17 6.84
CA THR A 447 12.04 -16.51 7.41
C THR A 447 11.29 -17.42 6.44
N HIS A 448 10.74 -16.83 5.38
CA HIS A 448 10.29 -17.47 4.16
C HIS A 448 11.05 -16.83 3.00
N GLY A 449 12.36 -17.07 2.89
CA GLY A 449 13.24 -16.32 1.98
C GLY A 449 12.68 -16.24 0.57
N ALA A 450 12.10 -15.09 0.21
CA ALA A 450 11.27 -14.89 -0.99
C ALA A 450 10.59 -16.18 -1.47
N SER A 451 10.01 -16.96 -0.54
CA SER A 451 9.31 -18.19 -0.88
C SER A 451 7.87 -17.83 -1.20
N GLN A 452 7.34 -18.50 -2.23
CA GLN A 452 6.07 -18.30 -2.90
C GLN A 452 4.93 -17.74 -2.03
N ASP A 453 4.80 -18.16 -0.78
CA ASP A 453 3.68 -17.78 0.10
C ASP A 453 3.70 -16.33 0.63
N SER A 454 4.81 -15.61 0.46
CA SER A 454 4.91 -14.19 0.82
C SER A 454 4.50 -13.24 -0.32
N PHE A 455 4.28 -13.79 -1.53
CA PHE A 455 4.04 -13.03 -2.77
C PHE A 455 2.95 -13.62 -3.67
N LEU A 456 2.15 -14.57 -3.17
CA LEU A 456 0.93 -15.06 -3.82
C LEU A 456 -0.32 -14.44 -3.16
N PRO A 457 -1.39 -14.11 -3.91
CA PRO A 457 -2.70 -13.96 -3.32
C PRO A 457 -3.11 -15.33 -2.76
N TRP A 458 -3.44 -15.38 -1.47
CA TRP A 458 -4.02 -16.58 -0.88
C TRP A 458 -5.31 -16.93 -1.62
N GLY A 459 -5.47 -18.22 -1.90
CA GLY A 459 -6.41 -18.74 -2.90
C GLY A 459 -7.89 -18.43 -2.67
N THR A 460 -8.62 -18.47 -3.77
CA THR A 460 -10.03 -18.87 -3.80
C THR A 460 -10.16 -20.23 -3.10
N THR A 461 -10.79 -20.22 -1.94
CA THR A 461 -11.37 -21.40 -1.32
C THR A 461 -12.63 -21.76 -2.12
N LEU A 462 -12.68 -22.97 -2.66
CA LEU A 462 -13.89 -23.77 -2.72
C LEU A 462 -13.79 -24.80 -1.60
#